data_AF-A0A077NNS9-F1
#
_entry.id   AF-A0A077NNS9-F1
#
_cell.length_a   1.000
_cell.length_b   1.000
_cell.length_c   1.000
_cell.angle_alpha   90.00
_cell.angle_beta   90.00
_cell.angle_gamma   90.00
#
_symmetry.space_group_name_H-M   'P 1'
#
loop_
_entity.id
_entity.type
_entity.pdbx_description
1 polymer ?
#
loop_
_entity_poly.entity_id
_entity_poly.type
_entity_poly.pdbx_seq_one_letter_code
_entity_poly.pdbx_strand_id
1 'polypeptide(L)'
;MRQQNVSHNPVQFIKPIDKSSPLLAMAIDSNESLNGAFIFYRTSQTGQLELFYEVKITEATITDLSCVYPHSINDHVKMLYEKIVLNYKSIS
;
A
#
# COMPACT_ATOMS: atom_id res chain seq x y z
N MET A 1 -30.37 -8.37 -6.84
CA MET A 1 -28.90 -8.37 -6.68
C MET A 1 -28.50 -6.93 -6.39
N ARG A 2 -28.08 -6.59 -5.16
CA ARG A 2 -27.64 -5.22 -4.88
C ARG A 2 -26.30 -5.02 -5.59
N GLN A 3 -26.33 -4.35 -6.74
CA GLN A 3 -25.14 -3.76 -7.34
C GLN A 3 -24.61 -2.76 -6.30
N GLN A 4 -23.54 -3.12 -5.58
CA GLN A 4 -22.80 -2.14 -4.79
C GLN A 4 -22.09 -1.23 -5.80
N ASN A 5 -22.82 -0.22 -6.29
CA ASN A 5 -22.27 0.97 -6.95
C ASN A 5 -21.56 1.86 -5.91
N VAL A 6 -20.77 1.26 -5.02
CA VAL A 6 -19.87 2.00 -4.17
C VAL A 6 -18.61 2.17 -5.01
N SER A 7 -18.39 3.39 -5.52
CA SER A 7 -17.11 3.74 -6.12
C SER A 7 -16.09 3.76 -4.98
N HIS A 8 -15.39 2.64 -4.82
CA HIS A 8 -14.30 2.53 -3.89
C HIS A 8 -13.15 3.39 -4.40
N ASN A 9 -12.72 4.35 -3.58
CA ASN A 9 -11.49 5.07 -3.87
C ASN A 9 -10.31 4.09 -3.78
N PRO A 10 -9.32 4.20 -4.70
CA PRO A 10 -8.13 3.37 -4.64
C PRO A 10 -7.41 3.49 -3.29
N VAL A 11 -6.80 2.41 -2.82
CA VAL A 11 -5.89 2.48 -1.67
C VAL A 11 -4.53 2.92 -2.18
N GLN A 12 -3.96 3.93 -1.53
CA GLN A 12 -2.59 4.35 -1.77
C GLN A 12 -1.74 4.08 -0.53
N PHE A 13 -0.57 3.49 -0.72
CA PHE A 13 0.44 3.39 0.32
C PHE A 13 1.82 3.78 -0.22
N ILE A 14 2.71 4.09 0.71
CA ILE A 14 4.08 4.51 0.41
C ILE A 14 5.01 3.60 1.18
N LYS A 15 6.04 3.09 0.51
CA LYS A 15 7.09 2.31 1.17
C LYS A 15 8.48 2.67 0.64
N PRO A 16 9.55 2.34 1.37
CA PRO A 16 10.91 2.44 0.84
C PRO A 16 11.11 1.51 -0.36
N ILE A 17 12.09 1.85 -1.21
CA ILE A 17 12.57 0.90 -2.23
C ILE A 17 13.33 -0.23 -1.51
N ASP A 18 12.81 -1.45 -1.60
CA ASP A 18 13.34 -2.66 -0.98
C ASP A 18 13.18 -3.89 -1.88
N LYS A 19 13.38 -5.10 -1.33
CA LYS A 19 13.30 -6.37 -2.07
C LYS A 19 11.93 -6.65 -2.70
N SER A 20 10.85 -6.04 -2.21
CA SER A 20 9.51 -6.22 -2.76
C SER A 20 9.23 -5.34 -3.98
N SER A 21 9.99 -4.26 -4.19
CA SER A 21 9.83 -3.34 -5.33
C SER A 21 9.83 -4.04 -6.70
N PRO A 22 10.81 -4.93 -7.04
CA PRO A 22 10.75 -5.66 -8.30
C PRO A 22 9.55 -6.63 -8.38
N LEU A 23 9.06 -7.16 -7.26
CA LEU A 23 7.88 -8.03 -7.23
C LEU A 23 6.61 -7.21 -7.54
N LEU A 24 6.49 -6.02 -6.98
CA LEU A 24 5.40 -5.09 -7.26
C LEU A 24 5.43 -4.61 -8.72
N ALA A 25 6.62 -4.40 -9.28
CA ALA A 25 6.80 -4.06 -10.70
C ALA A 25 6.34 -5.20 -11.63
N MET A 26 6.61 -6.45 -11.28
CA MET A 26 6.08 -7.60 -12.03
C MET A 26 4.56 -7.76 -11.85
N ALA A 27 4.05 -7.51 -10.65
CA ALA A 27 2.63 -7.61 -10.36
C ALA A 27 1.81 -6.57 -11.16
N ILE A 28 2.29 -5.33 -11.31
CA ILE A 28 1.64 -4.34 -12.18
C ILE A 28 1.76 -4.72 -13.67
N ASP A 29 2.92 -5.19 -14.14
CA ASP A 29 3.14 -5.58 -15.54
C ASP A 29 2.24 -6.75 -15.97
N SER A 30 2.07 -7.73 -15.08
CA SER A 30 1.22 -8.90 -15.31
C SER A 30 -0.25 -8.68 -14.93
N ASN A 31 -0.61 -7.49 -14.42
CA ASN A 31 -1.93 -7.20 -13.84
C ASN A 31 -2.38 -8.30 -12.84
N GLU A 32 -1.46 -8.70 -11.97
CA GLU A 32 -1.65 -9.74 -10.98
C GLU A 32 -2.72 -9.36 -9.94
N SER A 33 -3.55 -10.34 -9.57
CA SER A 33 -4.56 -10.19 -8.51
C SER A 33 -3.94 -10.53 -7.15
N LEU A 34 -3.89 -9.54 -6.26
CA LEU A 34 -3.22 -9.58 -4.97
C LEU A 34 -4.23 -9.64 -3.83
N ASN A 35 -3.89 -10.37 -2.77
CA ASN A 35 -4.58 -10.31 -1.49
C ASN A 35 -3.60 -9.82 -0.43
N GLY A 36 -4.05 -8.94 0.46
CA GLY A 36 -3.15 -8.31 1.43
C GLY A 36 -3.88 -7.71 2.62
N ALA A 37 -3.09 -7.27 3.61
CA ALA A 37 -3.60 -6.62 4.81
C ALA A 37 -2.70 -5.47 5.25
N PHE A 38 -3.30 -4.38 5.70
CA PHE A 38 -2.65 -3.27 6.38
C PHE A 38 -2.90 -3.42 7.88
N ILE A 39 -1.83 -3.64 8.65
CA ILE A 39 -1.90 -3.81 10.09
C ILE A 39 -1.45 -2.51 10.75
N PHE A 40 -2.35 -1.92 11.54
CA PHE A 40 -2.08 -0.67 12.25
C PHE A 40 -1.78 -0.96 13.71
N TYR A 41 -0.60 -0.55 14.14
CA TYR A 41 -0.16 -0.65 15.53
C TYR A 41 -0.29 0.69 16.24
N ARG A 42 -0.53 0.65 17.55
CA ARG A 42 -0.47 1.83 18.42
C ARG A 42 0.29 1.53 19.71
N THR A 43 0.75 2.57 20.38
CA THR A 43 1.30 2.45 21.73
C THR A 43 0.17 2.32 22.75
N SER A 44 0.19 1.28 23.56
CA SER A 44 -0.73 1.06 24.67
C SER A 44 -0.44 2.04 25.82
N GLN A 45 -1.35 2.11 26.80
CA GLN A 45 -1.13 2.91 28.01
C GLN A 45 0.09 2.43 28.83
N THR A 46 0.48 1.16 28.66
CA THR A 46 1.66 0.57 29.32
C THR A 46 2.95 0.76 28.50
N GLY A 47 2.90 1.50 27.39
CA GLY A 47 4.04 1.78 26.53
C GLY A 47 4.40 0.66 25.55
N GLN A 48 3.58 -0.40 25.47
CA GLN A 48 3.82 -1.53 24.57
C GLN A 48 3.16 -1.31 23.21
N LEU A 49 3.72 -1.91 22.15
CA LEU A 49 3.10 -1.88 20.84
C LEU A 49 1.97 -2.92 20.78
N GLU A 50 0.74 -2.48 20.49
CA GLU A 50 -0.42 -3.35 20.35
C GLU A 50 -1.06 -3.20 18.97
N LEU A 51 -1.62 -4.29 18.44
CA LEU A 51 -2.42 -4.25 17.22
C LEU A 51 -3.71 -3.49 17.52
N PHE A 52 -3.92 -2.38 16.81
CA PHE A 52 -5.09 -1.53 17.00
C PHE A 52 -6.24 -1.93 16.08
N TYR A 53 -5.95 -2.09 14.78
CA TYR A 53 -6.89 -2.63 13.79
C TYR A 53 -6.15 -3.12 12.54
N GLU A 54 -6.87 -3.88 11.73
CA GLU A 54 -6.40 -4.45 10.47
C GLU A 54 -7.38 -4.08 9.36
N VAL A 55 -6.87 -3.79 8.16
CA VAL A 55 -7.68 -3.59 6.94
C VAL A 55 -7.24 -4.62 5.91
N LYS A 56 -8.15 -5.51 5.51
CA LYS A 56 -7.88 -6.55 4.51
C LYS A 56 -8.40 -6.13 3.15
N ILE A 57 -7.61 -6.39 2.11
CA ILE A 57 -7.98 -6.19 0.72
C ILE A 57 -7.90 -7.52 -0.02
N THR A 58 -8.88 -7.78 -0.88
CA THR A 58 -8.92 -9.00 -1.70
C THR A 58 -9.17 -8.69 -3.16
N GLU A 59 -8.56 -9.50 -4.02
CA GLU A 59 -8.57 -9.33 -5.48
C GLU A 59 -8.18 -7.90 -5.88
N ALA A 60 -7.04 -7.43 -5.37
CA ALA A 60 -6.51 -6.11 -5.63
C ALA A 60 -5.54 -6.11 -6.83
N THR A 61 -5.57 -5.07 -7.65
CA THR A 61 -4.62 -4.89 -8.75
C THR A 61 -3.92 -3.54 -8.61
N ILE A 62 -2.62 -3.52 -8.92
CA ILE A 62 -1.83 -2.29 -8.89
C ILE A 62 -2.19 -1.46 -10.13
N THR A 63 -2.59 -0.21 -9.92
CA THR A 63 -2.95 0.72 -10.99
C THR A 63 -1.90 1.78 -11.26
N ASP A 64 -1.09 2.11 -10.25
CA ASP A 64 0.06 3.01 -10.38
C ASP A 64 1.19 2.56 -9.45
N LEU A 65 2.42 2.62 -9.96
CA LEU A 65 3.65 2.40 -9.23
C LEU A 65 4.65 3.49 -9.62
N SER A 66 4.96 4.38 -8.69
CA SER A 66 5.86 5.52 -8.95
C SER A 66 6.98 5.61 -7.93
N CYS A 67 8.22 5.50 -8.41
CA CYS A 67 9.44 5.69 -7.61
C CYS A 67 9.78 7.17 -7.48
N VAL A 68 10.02 7.64 -6.26
CA VAL A 68 10.39 9.03 -5.96
C VAL A 68 11.83 9.10 -5.48
N TYR A 69 12.61 9.91 -6.19
CA TYR A 69 14.00 10.21 -5.92
C TYR A 69 14.08 11.64 -5.34
N PRO A 70 14.10 11.80 -4.01
CA PRO A 70 14.22 13.13 -3.41
C PRO A 70 15.51 13.81 -3.86
N HIS A 71 15.44 15.12 -4.09
CA HIS A 71 16.58 15.86 -4.60
C HIS A 71 17.60 16.05 -3.48
N SER A 72 18.84 15.63 -3.71
CA SER A 72 19.84 15.58 -2.64
C SER A 72 20.04 16.92 -1.96
N ILE A 73 19.94 18.05 -2.68
CA ILE A 73 20.15 19.41 -2.15
C ILE A 73 19.03 19.92 -1.21
N ASN A 74 17.79 19.46 -1.36
CA ASN A 74 16.64 19.98 -0.60
C ASN A 74 16.08 18.98 0.41
N ASP A 75 16.37 17.69 0.26
CA ASP A 75 15.79 16.60 1.05
C ASP A 75 16.85 15.55 1.42
N HIS A 76 18.00 16.00 1.96
CA HIS A 76 19.15 15.18 2.34
C HIS A 76 18.84 14.00 3.30
N VAL A 77 17.72 14.06 4.02
CA VAL A 77 17.33 13.07 5.05
C VAL A 77 16.33 12.04 4.49
N LYS A 78 15.70 12.31 3.35
CA LYS A 78 14.66 11.42 2.82
C LYS A 78 15.30 10.24 2.07
N MET A 79 14.90 9.04 2.46
CA MET A 79 15.21 7.84 1.70
C MET A 79 14.37 7.77 0.42
N LEU A 80 14.86 6.98 -0.52
CA LEU A 80 14.12 6.58 -1.73
C LEU A 80 12.87 5.80 -1.35
N TYR A 81 11.75 6.18 -1.93
CA TYR A 81 10.47 5.53 -1.68
C TYR A 81 9.67 5.40 -2.96
N GLU A 82 8.69 4.51 -2.94
CA GLU A 82 7.73 4.31 -4.00
C GLU A 82 6.31 4.49 -3.48
N LYS A 83 5.46 5.04 -4.34
CA LYS A 83 4.02 5.18 -4.13
C LYS A 83 3.34 4.10 -4.94
N ILE A 84 2.42 3.40 -4.30
CA ILE A 84 1.65 2.31 -4.91
C ILE A 84 0.18 2.64 -4.76
N VAL A 85 -0.57 2.54 -5.86
CA VAL A 85 -2.02 2.69 -5.89
C VAL A 85 -2.64 1.37 -6.30
N LEU A 86 -3.64 0.93 -5.52
CA LEU A 86 -4.35 -0.34 -5.69
C LEU A 86 -5.84 -0.10 -5.88
N ASN A 87 -6.42 -0.73 -6.90
CA ASN A 87 -7.84 -1.01 -6.92
C ASN A 87 -8.09 -2.36 -6.25
N TYR A 88 -9.30 -2.58 -5.74
CA TYR A 88 -9.67 -3.80 -5.03
C TYR A 88 -11.15 -4.14 -5.24
N LYS A 89 -11.48 -5.41 -5.11
CA LYS A 89 -12.86 -5.88 -5.21
C LYS A 89 -13.60 -5.82 -3.87
N SER A 90 -12.91 -6.19 -2.80
CA SER A 90 -13.47 -6.15 -1.44
C SER A 90 -12.46 -5.63 -0.44
N ILE A 91 -12.98 -4.94 0.57
CA ILE A 91 -12.24 -4.40 1.72
C ILE A 91 -13.02 -4.71 2.99
N SER A 92 -12.33 -5.11 4.06
CA SER A 92 -12.93 -5.44 5.36
C SER A 92 -12.03 -5.07 6.53
#